data_AF-A0A532TQ33-F1
#
_entry.id   AF-A0A532TQ33-F1
#
_cell.length_a   1.000
_cell.length_b   1.000
_cell.length_c   1.000
_cell.angle_alpha   90.00
_cell.angle_beta   90.00
_cell.angle_gamma   90.00
#
_symmetry.space_group_name_H-M   'P 1'
#
loop_
_entity.id
_entity.type
_entity.pdbx_description
1 polymer ?
#
loop_
_entity_poly.entity_id
_entity_poly.type
_entity_poly.pdbx_seq_one_letter_code
_entity_poly.pdbx_strand_id
1 'polypeptide(L)'
;MLSIFKINDLCNRAAIDTISTGATVAFAIECFENNLLNLDDTGGLDLMWGNSKSIVELVRKIILREGIGDILADGAKIASEKIGKNSKQYAITSLGSEIPMHDPRYFESLAFTYAFDPTPGRHTAASIDYSEIGPFDKFEKSLNFPKKWKKNEKKKVKAQVINTGFHQILNCAGMCMFSPSFGPYPFIDLLNSLTGWNTNIEDYIKTGIRIQTLRQAFTIREGINIAQNELPDRIIGLPPAEKGPLKSKTVEYKEFYKEFCNRMGWNPENGYPLKETLKDLDLEFVIKDLY
;
A
#
# COMPACT_ATOMS: atom_id res chain seq x y z
N MET A 1 -18.03 -19.33 7.75
CA MET A 1 -18.18 -18.58 6.48
C MET A 1 -19.21 -17.45 6.59
N LEU A 2 -20.44 -17.70 7.10
CA LEU A 2 -21.46 -16.66 7.29
C LEU A 2 -20.99 -15.44 8.11
N SER A 3 -20.14 -15.64 9.12
CA SER A 3 -19.61 -14.54 9.94
C SER A 3 -18.78 -13.53 9.14
N ILE A 4 -18.09 -13.94 8.08
CA ILE A 4 -17.32 -13.02 7.22
C ILE A 4 -18.26 -12.09 6.45
N PHE A 5 -19.32 -12.63 5.85
CA PHE A 5 -20.34 -11.80 5.18
C PHE A 5 -21.03 -10.84 6.14
N LYS A 6 -21.30 -11.29 7.36
CA LYS A 6 -21.87 -10.44 8.40
C LYS A 6 -20.92 -9.29 8.79
N ILE A 7 -19.63 -9.57 8.99
CA ILE A 7 -18.63 -8.54 9.30
C ILE A 7 -18.52 -7.55 8.13
N ASN A 8 -18.47 -8.05 6.91
CA ASN A 8 -18.44 -7.19 5.72
C ASN A 8 -19.68 -6.30 5.60
N ASP A 9 -20.89 -6.82 5.84
CA ASP A 9 -22.13 -6.02 5.88
C ASP A 9 -22.09 -4.98 7.00
N LEU A 10 -21.58 -5.32 8.19
CA LEU A 10 -21.38 -4.37 9.28
C LEU A 10 -20.44 -3.23 8.89
N CYS A 11 -19.25 -3.56 8.35
CA CYS A 11 -18.28 -2.55 7.89
C CYS A 11 -18.87 -1.64 6.81
N ASN A 12 -19.57 -2.23 5.82
CA ASN A 12 -20.20 -1.46 4.74
C ASN A 12 -21.29 -0.51 5.25
N ARG A 13 -22.15 -0.96 6.16
CA ARG A 13 -23.21 -0.12 6.75
C ARG A 13 -22.67 0.97 7.66
N ALA A 14 -21.58 0.69 8.36
CA ALA A 14 -20.90 1.66 9.21
C ALA A 14 -19.92 2.58 8.46
N ALA A 15 -19.70 2.32 7.16
CA ALA A 15 -18.73 3.02 6.32
C ALA A 15 -17.30 3.01 6.88
N ILE A 16 -16.85 1.85 7.39
CA ILE A 16 -15.48 1.64 7.87
C ILE A 16 -14.72 0.66 6.95
N ASP A 17 -13.41 0.86 6.83
CA ASP A 17 -12.56 0.02 5.99
C ASP A 17 -12.45 -1.42 6.52
N THR A 18 -12.74 -2.40 5.65
CA THR A 18 -12.71 -3.82 5.99
C THR A 18 -11.29 -4.32 6.24
N ILE A 19 -10.28 -3.76 5.55
CA ILE A 19 -8.88 -4.16 5.71
C ILE A 19 -8.38 -3.75 7.09
N SER A 20 -8.49 -2.46 7.41
CA SER A 20 -8.06 -1.89 8.69
C SER A 20 -8.85 -2.48 9.85
N THR A 21 -10.17 -2.71 9.68
CA THR A 21 -10.98 -3.40 10.69
C THR A 21 -10.48 -4.82 10.93
N GLY A 22 -10.26 -5.60 9.87
CA GLY A 22 -9.79 -6.99 9.99
C GLY A 22 -8.41 -7.10 10.62
N ALA A 23 -7.47 -6.25 10.22
CA ALA A 23 -6.12 -6.21 10.77
C ALA A 23 -6.09 -5.72 12.22
N THR A 24 -6.93 -4.75 12.60
CA THR A 24 -7.07 -4.29 13.99
C THR A 24 -7.70 -5.36 14.89
N VAL A 25 -8.67 -6.12 14.38
CA VAL A 25 -9.22 -7.28 15.09
C VAL A 25 -8.15 -8.36 15.27
N ALA A 26 -7.36 -8.65 14.23
CA ALA A 26 -6.25 -9.61 14.31
C ALA A 26 -5.21 -9.18 15.36
N PHE A 27 -4.87 -7.89 15.41
CA PHE A 27 -4.03 -7.30 16.44
C PHE A 27 -4.59 -7.51 17.85
N ALA A 28 -5.90 -7.29 18.06
CA ALA A 28 -6.54 -7.50 19.36
C ALA A 28 -6.52 -8.97 19.79
N ILE A 29 -6.73 -9.90 18.84
CA ILE A 29 -6.62 -11.35 19.08
C ILE A 29 -5.19 -11.73 19.46
N GLU A 30 -4.16 -11.24 18.75
CA GLU A 30 -2.76 -11.51 19.14
C GLU A 30 -2.42 -10.93 20.52
N CYS A 31 -2.92 -9.73 20.84
CA CYS A 31 -2.73 -9.15 22.16
C CYS A 31 -3.37 -10.02 23.26
N PHE A 32 -4.55 -10.57 23.00
CA PHE A 32 -5.23 -11.47 23.93
C PHE A 32 -4.48 -12.81 24.08
N GLU A 33 -4.11 -13.44 22.96
CA GLU A 33 -3.33 -14.69 22.93
C GLU A 33 -1.99 -14.57 23.67
N ASN A 34 -1.36 -13.39 23.62
CA ASN A 34 -0.10 -13.09 24.29
C ASN A 34 -0.27 -12.45 25.68
N ASN A 35 -1.46 -12.54 26.28
CA ASN A 35 -1.77 -12.03 27.63
C ASN A 35 -1.54 -10.52 27.83
N LEU A 36 -1.56 -9.74 26.75
CA LEU A 36 -1.53 -8.27 26.82
C LEU A 36 -2.92 -7.68 27.07
N LEU A 37 -3.96 -8.39 26.61
CA LEU A 37 -5.36 -8.17 26.94
C LEU A 37 -5.90 -9.41 27.67
N ASN A 38 -6.85 -9.22 28.57
CA ASN A 38 -7.57 -10.30 29.24
C ASN A 38 -9.10 -10.11 29.13
N LEU A 39 -9.88 -10.99 29.75
CA LEU A 39 -11.35 -10.93 29.71
C LEU A 39 -11.92 -9.65 30.32
N ASP A 40 -11.26 -9.07 31.31
CA ASP A 40 -11.72 -7.81 31.92
C ASP A 40 -11.50 -6.65 30.93
N ASP A 41 -10.34 -6.60 30.27
CA ASP A 41 -10.01 -5.59 29.26
C ASP A 41 -10.98 -5.63 28.06
N THR A 42 -11.45 -6.82 27.69
CA THR A 42 -12.32 -7.03 26.52
C THR A 42 -13.82 -7.00 26.84
N GLY A 43 -14.19 -6.78 28.11
CA GLY A 43 -15.59 -6.81 28.55
C GLY A 43 -16.23 -8.20 28.41
N GLY A 44 -15.46 -9.24 28.69
CA GLY A 44 -15.87 -10.66 28.65
C GLY A 44 -15.78 -11.30 27.26
N LEU A 45 -15.27 -10.60 26.25
CA LEU A 45 -15.05 -11.20 24.93
C LEU A 45 -13.81 -12.09 24.94
N ASP A 46 -14.00 -13.38 24.74
CA ASP A 46 -12.92 -14.35 24.54
C ASP A 46 -12.36 -14.20 23.11
N LEU A 47 -11.27 -13.45 22.96
CA LEU A 47 -10.66 -13.09 21.67
C LEU A 47 -9.65 -14.15 21.19
N MET A 48 -10.14 -15.37 20.96
CA MET A 48 -9.34 -16.46 20.40
C MET A 48 -9.47 -16.55 18.88
N TRP A 49 -8.40 -17.00 18.21
CA TRP A 49 -8.44 -17.30 16.77
C TRP A 49 -9.59 -18.25 16.43
N GLY A 50 -10.41 -17.85 15.45
CA GLY A 50 -11.56 -18.63 15.01
C GLY A 50 -12.83 -18.46 15.85
N ASN A 51 -12.80 -17.74 16.99
CA ASN A 51 -14.00 -17.42 17.77
C ASN A 51 -14.84 -16.33 17.08
N SER A 52 -15.59 -16.75 16.05
CA SER A 52 -16.33 -15.82 15.21
C SER A 52 -17.45 -15.05 15.94
N LYS A 53 -17.96 -15.55 17.07
CA LYS A 53 -18.96 -14.83 17.88
C LYS A 53 -18.33 -13.61 18.53
N SER A 54 -17.20 -13.78 19.22
CA SER A 54 -16.46 -12.68 19.84
C SER A 54 -15.96 -11.69 18.79
N ILE A 55 -15.48 -12.16 17.64
CA ILE A 55 -15.01 -11.29 16.55
C ILE A 55 -16.13 -10.40 16.00
N VAL A 56 -17.32 -10.97 15.74
CA VAL A 56 -18.47 -10.18 15.24
C VAL A 56 -18.88 -9.12 16.25
N GLU A 57 -18.87 -9.47 17.55
CA GLU A 57 -19.20 -8.52 18.61
C GLU A 57 -18.13 -7.44 18.78
N LEU A 58 -16.85 -7.79 18.68
CA LEU A 58 -15.74 -6.83 18.72
C LEU A 58 -15.87 -5.79 17.60
N VAL A 59 -16.21 -6.22 16.37
CA VAL A 59 -16.45 -5.30 15.25
C VAL A 59 -17.62 -4.36 15.55
N ARG A 60 -18.72 -4.84 16.17
CA ARG A 60 -19.82 -3.97 16.60
C ARG A 60 -19.34 -2.94 17.64
N LYS A 61 -18.54 -3.37 18.61
CA LYS A 61 -17.96 -2.48 19.62
C LYS A 61 -17.03 -1.44 19.02
N ILE A 62 -16.22 -1.79 18.01
CA ILE A 62 -15.40 -0.84 17.25
C ILE A 62 -16.28 0.21 16.58
N ILE A 63 -17.32 -0.21 15.86
CA ILE A 63 -18.27 0.70 15.19
C ILE A 63 -18.92 1.67 16.18
N LEU A 64 -19.30 1.18 17.36
CA LEU A 64 -19.99 1.96 18.38
C LEU A 64 -19.03 2.71 19.33
N ARG A 65 -17.71 2.49 19.22
CA ARG A 65 -16.70 2.95 20.18
C ARG A 65 -17.05 2.59 21.63
N GLU A 66 -17.40 1.33 21.87
CA GLU A 66 -17.79 0.82 23.20
C GLU A 66 -16.70 -0.04 23.85
N GLY A 67 -16.25 0.35 25.04
CA GLY A 67 -15.25 -0.40 25.80
C GLY A 67 -13.95 -0.56 25.01
N ILE A 68 -13.48 -1.79 24.85
CA ILE A 68 -12.31 -2.12 24.00
C ILE A 68 -12.45 -1.61 22.55
N GLY A 69 -13.69 -1.45 22.07
CA GLY A 69 -13.97 -0.90 20.75
C GLY A 69 -13.48 0.53 20.57
N ASP A 70 -13.54 1.38 21.59
CA ASP A 70 -13.03 2.76 21.50
C ASP A 70 -11.49 2.81 21.42
N ILE A 71 -10.82 1.88 22.09
CA ILE A 71 -9.36 1.73 22.02
C ILE A 71 -8.95 1.34 20.60
N LEU A 72 -9.69 0.44 19.96
CA LEU A 72 -9.39 -0.12 18.65
C LEU A 72 -9.88 0.73 17.47
N ALA A 73 -10.85 1.63 17.67
CA ALA A 73 -11.49 2.38 16.58
C ALA A 73 -10.56 3.35 15.83
N ASP A 74 -9.39 3.66 16.37
CA ASP A 74 -8.38 4.51 15.74
C ASP A 74 -7.26 3.70 15.03
N GLY A 75 -7.46 2.40 14.84
CA GLY A 75 -6.53 1.49 14.15
C GLY A 75 -5.47 0.86 15.07
N ALA A 76 -4.78 -0.15 14.57
CA ALA A 76 -3.88 -1.00 15.34
C ALA A 76 -2.67 -0.23 15.88
N LYS A 77 -2.15 0.75 15.13
CA LYS A 77 -1.03 1.58 15.58
C LYS A 77 -1.41 2.35 16.86
N ILE A 78 -2.49 3.12 16.81
CA ILE A 78 -2.95 3.94 17.94
C ILE A 78 -3.41 3.05 19.10
N ALA A 79 -4.10 1.95 18.80
CA ALA A 79 -4.49 0.98 19.83
C ALA A 79 -3.28 0.39 20.56
N SER A 80 -2.18 0.10 19.84
CA SER A 80 -0.96 -0.43 20.47
C SER A 80 -0.28 0.57 21.42
N GLU A 81 -0.38 1.86 21.11
CA GLU A 81 0.12 2.93 21.99
C GLU A 81 -0.74 3.03 23.27
N LYS A 82 -2.07 2.94 23.14
CA LYS A 82 -3.01 2.95 24.28
C LYS A 82 -2.89 1.70 25.16
N ILE A 83 -2.74 0.52 24.56
CA ILE A 83 -2.62 -0.76 25.28
C ILE A 83 -1.25 -0.88 25.96
N GLY A 84 -0.19 -0.40 25.32
CA GLY A 84 1.17 -0.53 25.82
C GLY A 84 1.63 -1.98 25.86
N LYS A 85 2.37 -2.37 26.92
CA LYS A 85 2.85 -3.75 27.17
C LYS A 85 3.60 -4.38 25.98
N ASN A 86 4.37 -3.57 25.24
CA ASN A 86 5.07 -3.99 24.01
C ASN A 86 4.14 -4.56 22.91
N SER A 87 2.87 -4.15 22.88
CA SER A 87 1.91 -4.60 21.87
C SER A 87 2.23 -4.12 20.45
N LYS A 88 3.06 -3.08 20.30
CA LYS A 88 3.46 -2.52 18.99
C LYS A 88 3.98 -3.55 17.99
N GLN A 89 4.62 -4.63 18.44
CA GLN A 89 5.11 -5.71 17.57
C GLN A 89 4.00 -6.48 16.83
N TYR A 90 2.77 -6.45 17.36
CA TYR A 90 1.59 -7.09 16.77
C TYR A 90 0.80 -6.12 15.86
N ALA A 91 1.10 -4.82 15.91
CA ALA A 91 0.45 -3.82 15.07
C ALA A 91 1.10 -3.80 13.67
N ILE A 92 0.61 -4.68 12.79
CA ILE A 92 1.13 -4.84 11.43
C ILE A 92 0.67 -3.69 10.53
N THR A 93 1.40 -2.58 10.59
CA THR A 93 1.08 -1.32 9.89
C THR A 93 2.30 -0.73 9.19
N SER A 94 2.08 0.16 8.23
CA SER A 94 3.10 1.02 7.60
C SER A 94 2.66 2.48 7.73
N LEU A 95 3.44 3.28 8.48
CA LEU A 95 3.08 4.64 8.92
C LEU A 95 1.66 4.79 9.52
N GLY A 96 1.09 3.71 10.05
CA GLY A 96 -0.25 3.71 10.66
C GLY A 96 -1.36 3.17 9.76
N SER A 97 -1.10 2.87 8.48
CA SER A 97 -2.04 2.12 7.65
C SER A 97 -1.81 0.62 7.83
N GLU A 98 -2.86 -0.14 8.11
CA GLU A 98 -2.81 -1.60 8.18
C GLU A 98 -2.40 -2.23 6.84
N ILE A 99 -1.60 -3.30 6.90
CA ILE A 99 -1.13 -4.01 5.70
C ILE A 99 -2.24 -4.94 5.15
N PRO A 100 -2.51 -4.90 3.83
CA PRO A 100 -3.56 -5.70 3.18
C PRO A 100 -3.10 -7.15 2.90
N MET A 101 -4.03 -7.97 2.38
CA MET A 101 -3.85 -9.42 2.22
C MET A 101 -3.00 -9.86 1.01
N HIS A 102 -1.90 -9.15 0.71
CA HIS A 102 -0.93 -9.59 -0.31
C HIS A 102 0.48 -9.64 0.27
N ASP A 103 1.08 -10.82 0.19
CA ASP A 103 2.39 -11.12 0.75
C ASP A 103 3.53 -10.60 -0.15
N PRO A 104 4.32 -9.63 0.31
CA PRO A 104 5.39 -9.08 -0.51
C PRO A 104 6.55 -10.07 -0.68
N ARG A 105 6.63 -11.17 0.08
CA ARG A 105 7.61 -12.25 -0.19
C ARG A 105 7.35 -12.99 -1.50
N TYR A 106 6.16 -12.80 -2.08
CA TYR A 106 5.82 -13.27 -3.42
C TYR A 106 5.84 -12.13 -4.44
N PHE A 107 5.13 -11.03 -4.15
CA PHE A 107 5.12 -9.82 -4.98
C PHE A 107 6.06 -8.77 -4.38
N GLU A 108 7.37 -8.94 -4.60
CA GLU A 108 8.45 -8.17 -3.94
C GLU A 108 8.30 -6.64 -4.07
N SER A 109 7.81 -6.14 -5.20
CA SER A 109 7.57 -4.70 -5.39
C SER A 109 6.44 -4.12 -4.52
N LEU A 110 5.60 -4.97 -3.92
CA LEU A 110 4.66 -4.53 -2.88
C LEU A 110 5.37 -4.10 -1.60
N ALA A 111 6.52 -4.67 -1.22
CA ALA A 111 7.23 -4.17 -0.05
C ALA A 111 7.68 -2.72 -0.25
N PHE A 112 8.21 -2.41 -1.43
CA PHE A 112 8.50 -1.03 -1.83
C PHE A 112 7.25 -0.14 -1.74
N THR A 113 6.14 -0.60 -2.32
CA THR A 113 4.89 0.18 -2.38
C THR A 113 4.30 0.43 -0.99
N TYR A 114 4.26 -0.61 -0.15
CA TYR A 114 3.77 -0.50 1.23
C TYR A 114 4.62 0.42 2.08
N ALA A 115 5.93 0.44 1.86
CA ALA A 115 6.84 1.27 2.63
C ALA A 115 6.87 2.72 2.12
N PHE A 116 6.91 2.92 0.81
CA PHE A 116 7.43 4.16 0.24
C PHE A 116 6.49 4.90 -0.73
N ASP A 117 5.29 4.37 -1.04
CA ASP A 117 4.28 5.20 -1.72
C ASP A 117 3.74 6.26 -0.74
N PRO A 118 3.48 7.50 -1.20
CA PRO A 118 2.85 8.56 -0.39
C PRO A 118 1.55 8.16 0.33
N THR A 119 0.90 7.07 -0.10
CA THR A 119 -0.13 6.35 0.66
C THR A 119 0.37 4.95 1.04
N PRO A 120 1.14 4.82 2.13
CA PRO A 120 1.78 3.56 2.55
C PRO A 120 0.75 2.52 2.97
N GLY A 121 1.17 1.25 3.02
CA GLY A 121 0.29 0.12 3.39
C GLY A 121 -0.82 -0.16 2.38
N ARG A 122 -0.73 0.35 1.14
CA ARG A 122 -1.78 0.21 0.13
C ARG A 122 -1.36 -0.74 -1.00
N HIS A 123 -2.12 -1.80 -1.21
CA HIS A 123 -1.87 -2.73 -2.32
C HIS A 123 -2.40 -2.22 -3.66
N THR A 124 -3.38 -1.31 -3.65
CA THR A 124 -3.94 -0.71 -4.86
C THR A 124 -3.10 0.45 -5.39
N ALA A 125 -1.93 0.73 -4.81
CA ALA A 125 -0.93 1.62 -5.38
C ALA A 125 -0.10 0.87 -6.46
N ALA A 126 0.71 1.62 -7.21
CA ALA A 126 1.44 1.07 -8.35
C ALA A 126 2.42 -0.02 -7.91
N SER A 127 2.22 -1.26 -8.36
CA SER A 127 3.13 -2.38 -8.16
C SER A 127 3.31 -3.13 -9.47
N ILE A 128 4.55 -3.21 -9.96
CA ILE A 128 4.86 -3.83 -11.25
C ILE A 128 4.57 -5.33 -11.23
N ASP A 129 4.66 -5.99 -10.08
CA ASP A 129 4.40 -7.42 -9.98
C ASP A 129 2.93 -7.80 -10.25
N TYR A 130 1.99 -6.84 -10.17
CA TYR A 130 0.60 -7.08 -10.61
C TYR A 130 0.44 -7.23 -12.11
N SER A 131 1.41 -6.79 -12.90
CA SER A 131 1.47 -7.15 -14.33
C SER A 131 1.71 -8.65 -14.56
N GLU A 132 1.93 -9.45 -13.50
CA GLU A 132 2.02 -10.91 -13.56
C GLU A 132 0.69 -11.63 -13.34
N ILE A 133 -0.30 -10.97 -12.73
CA ILE A 133 -1.60 -11.58 -12.37
C ILE A 133 -2.52 -11.72 -13.61
N GLY A 134 -2.24 -10.98 -14.68
CA GLY A 134 -2.98 -11.06 -15.94
C GLY A 134 -2.10 -10.73 -17.15
N PRO A 135 -2.63 -10.87 -18.37
CA PRO A 135 -1.89 -10.58 -19.60
C PRO A 135 -1.86 -9.07 -19.89
N PHE A 136 -1.54 -8.26 -18.88
CA PHE A 136 -1.46 -6.80 -18.92
C PHE A 136 -0.57 -6.32 -20.07
N ASP A 137 0.60 -6.94 -20.22
CA ASP A 137 1.56 -6.67 -21.30
C ASP A 137 1.05 -7.02 -22.71
N LYS A 138 0.04 -7.90 -22.80
CA LYS A 138 -0.60 -8.25 -24.08
C LYS A 138 -1.78 -7.33 -24.40
N PHE A 139 -2.44 -6.81 -23.37
CA PHE A 139 -3.64 -6.00 -23.48
C PHE A 139 -3.33 -4.52 -23.68
N GLU A 140 -2.33 -4.00 -22.97
CA GLU A 140 -1.85 -2.62 -23.13
C GLU A 140 -0.50 -2.61 -23.85
N LYS A 141 -0.56 -2.72 -25.19
CA LYS A 141 0.64 -2.79 -26.04
C LYS A 141 1.40 -1.46 -26.14
N SER A 142 0.80 -0.34 -25.72
CA SER A 142 1.50 0.94 -25.72
C SER A 142 2.59 1.01 -24.66
N LEU A 143 2.51 0.18 -23.61
CA LEU A 143 3.48 0.15 -22.52
C LEU A 143 4.73 -0.68 -22.87
N ASN A 144 5.83 0.02 -23.12
CA ASN A 144 7.11 -0.59 -23.46
C ASN A 144 7.97 -0.89 -22.22
N PHE A 145 7.67 -1.98 -21.51
CA PHE A 145 8.52 -2.42 -20.41
C PHE A 145 9.89 -2.96 -20.87
N PRO A 146 10.97 -2.76 -20.08
CA PRO A 146 12.28 -3.31 -20.40
C PRO A 146 12.26 -4.84 -20.56
N LYS A 147 12.86 -5.36 -21.65
CA LYS A 147 12.96 -6.81 -21.87
C LYS A 147 13.65 -7.51 -20.69
N LYS A 148 13.04 -8.62 -20.24
CA LYS A 148 13.50 -9.45 -19.11
C LYS A 148 13.53 -8.71 -17.76
N TRP A 149 12.69 -7.69 -17.56
CA TRP A 149 12.60 -6.98 -16.28
C TRP A 149 12.34 -7.92 -15.09
N LYS A 150 11.52 -8.96 -15.29
CA LYS A 150 11.23 -10.00 -14.28
C LYS A 150 12.44 -10.76 -13.73
N LYS A 151 13.59 -10.72 -14.44
CA LYS A 151 14.81 -11.46 -14.07
C LYS A 151 15.97 -10.54 -13.68
N ASN A 152 15.75 -9.23 -13.65
CA ASN A 152 16.81 -8.26 -13.40
C ASN A 152 16.27 -7.06 -12.63
N GLU A 153 16.78 -6.88 -11.42
CA GLU A 153 16.31 -5.87 -10.48
C GLU A 153 16.30 -4.45 -11.05
N LYS A 154 17.41 -3.99 -11.62
CA LYS A 154 17.49 -2.64 -12.21
C LYS A 154 16.47 -2.42 -13.32
N LYS A 155 16.18 -3.45 -14.11
CA LYS A 155 15.14 -3.40 -15.14
C LYS A 155 13.73 -3.45 -14.54
N LYS A 156 13.53 -4.18 -13.44
CA LYS A 156 12.28 -4.23 -12.67
C LYS A 156 11.96 -2.85 -12.10
N VAL A 157 12.94 -2.15 -11.51
CA VAL A 157 12.75 -0.76 -11.05
C VAL A 157 12.41 0.18 -12.21
N LYS A 158 13.07 0.05 -13.36
CA LYS A 158 12.69 0.84 -14.56
C LYS A 158 11.24 0.54 -15.02
N ALA A 159 10.81 -0.71 -14.97
CA ALA A 159 9.43 -1.08 -15.26
C ALA A 159 8.46 -0.50 -14.22
N GLN A 160 8.84 -0.50 -12.94
CA GLN A 160 8.06 0.11 -11.85
C GLN A 160 7.84 1.61 -12.06
N VAL A 161 8.84 2.36 -12.54
CA VAL A 161 8.66 3.80 -12.85
C VAL A 161 7.61 4.00 -13.94
N ILE A 162 7.70 3.25 -15.04
CA ILE A 162 6.71 3.29 -16.14
C ILE A 162 5.31 2.95 -15.61
N ASN A 163 5.20 1.88 -14.82
CA ASN A 163 3.95 1.44 -14.21
C ASN A 163 3.40 2.49 -13.24
N THR A 164 4.25 3.18 -12.49
CA THR A 164 3.84 4.24 -11.56
C THR A 164 3.21 5.41 -12.32
N GLY A 165 3.85 5.88 -13.39
CA GLY A 165 3.29 6.93 -14.23
C GLY A 165 1.95 6.52 -14.85
N PHE A 166 1.89 5.35 -15.47
CA PHE A 166 0.66 4.83 -16.07
C PHE A 166 -0.48 4.66 -15.05
N HIS A 167 -0.17 4.13 -13.86
CA HIS A 167 -1.13 3.94 -12.78
C HIS A 167 -1.75 5.26 -12.30
N GLN A 168 -0.96 6.33 -12.19
CA GLN A 168 -1.50 7.65 -11.82
C GLN A 168 -2.46 8.19 -12.89
N ILE A 169 -2.17 7.98 -14.18
CA ILE A 169 -3.09 8.40 -15.24
C ILE A 169 -4.38 7.59 -15.22
N LEU A 170 -4.32 6.26 -15.02
CA LEU A 170 -5.52 5.44 -14.85
C LEU A 170 -6.40 5.96 -13.71
N ASN A 171 -5.80 6.23 -12.55
CA ASN A 171 -6.52 6.74 -11.39
C ASN A 171 -7.15 8.12 -11.66
N CYS A 172 -6.39 9.06 -12.24
CA CYS A 172 -6.88 10.40 -12.55
C CYS A 172 -7.95 10.40 -13.66
N ALA A 173 -7.89 9.45 -14.59
CA ALA A 173 -8.93 9.25 -15.60
C ALA A 173 -10.21 8.62 -15.03
N GLY A 174 -10.24 8.25 -13.74
CA GLY A 174 -11.37 7.57 -13.13
C GLY A 174 -11.54 6.12 -13.60
N MET A 175 -10.49 5.53 -14.18
CA MET A 175 -10.54 4.18 -14.72
C MET A 175 -10.32 3.13 -13.63
N CYS A 176 -11.03 2.01 -13.75
CA CYS A 176 -10.78 0.86 -12.90
C CYS A 176 -9.37 0.32 -13.15
N MET A 177 -8.57 0.14 -12.09
CA MET A 177 -7.21 -0.41 -12.20
C MET A 177 -7.14 -1.80 -12.85
N PHE A 178 -8.26 -2.53 -12.86
CA PHE A 178 -8.37 -3.84 -13.50
C PHE A 178 -8.66 -3.75 -15.01
N SER A 179 -9.11 -2.62 -15.55
CA SER A 179 -9.46 -2.52 -16.96
C SER A 179 -8.33 -2.96 -17.92
N PRO A 180 -7.04 -2.66 -17.68
CA PRO A 180 -5.97 -3.10 -18.58
C PRO A 180 -5.58 -4.58 -18.39
N SER A 181 -6.06 -5.23 -17.32
CA SER A 181 -5.72 -6.62 -16.98
C SER A 181 -6.75 -7.64 -17.48
N PHE A 182 -7.97 -7.20 -17.83
CA PHE A 182 -9.08 -8.08 -18.23
C PHE A 182 -9.53 -7.95 -19.69
N GLY A 183 -8.88 -7.09 -20.49
CA GLY A 183 -9.09 -7.07 -21.93
C GLY A 183 -8.21 -6.05 -22.65
N PRO A 184 -8.03 -6.18 -23.98
CA PRO A 184 -7.38 -5.15 -24.76
C PRO A 184 -8.17 -3.85 -24.62
N TYR A 185 -7.48 -2.79 -24.22
CA TYR A 185 -8.12 -1.52 -23.91
C TYR A 185 -7.40 -0.41 -24.68
N PRO A 186 -8.09 0.33 -25.57
CA PRO A 186 -7.47 1.42 -26.32
C PRO A 186 -7.38 2.68 -25.44
N PHE A 187 -6.64 2.61 -24.34
CA PHE A 187 -6.65 3.63 -23.28
C PHE A 187 -6.29 5.01 -23.82
N ILE A 188 -5.23 5.07 -24.61
CA ILE A 188 -4.68 6.31 -25.18
C ILE A 188 -5.64 6.91 -26.20
N ASP A 189 -6.20 6.09 -27.09
CA ASP A 189 -7.17 6.55 -28.08
C ASP A 189 -8.45 7.06 -27.42
N LEU A 190 -8.90 6.39 -26.34
CA LEU A 190 -10.05 6.84 -25.56
C LEU A 190 -9.79 8.19 -24.91
N LEU A 191 -8.67 8.36 -24.21
CA LEU A 191 -8.32 9.62 -23.57
C LEU A 191 -8.20 10.74 -24.60
N ASN A 192 -7.48 10.52 -25.70
CA ASN A 192 -7.33 11.50 -26.77
C ASN A 192 -8.67 11.87 -27.41
N SER A 193 -9.56 10.90 -27.63
CA SER A 193 -10.89 11.15 -28.21
C SER A 193 -11.79 11.97 -27.29
N LEU A 194 -11.67 11.78 -25.97
CA LEU A 194 -12.47 12.50 -24.98
C LEU A 194 -11.93 13.91 -24.70
N THR A 195 -10.60 14.07 -24.63
CA THR A 195 -9.97 15.33 -24.23
C THR A 195 -9.55 16.22 -25.40
N GLY A 196 -9.33 15.64 -26.58
CA GLY A 196 -8.75 16.32 -27.74
C GLY A 196 -7.25 16.60 -27.64
N TRP A 197 -6.54 16.08 -26.62
CA TRP A 197 -5.12 16.38 -26.39
C TRP A 197 -4.17 15.83 -27.47
N ASN A 198 -4.56 14.79 -28.20
CA ASN A 198 -3.79 14.19 -29.29
C ASN A 198 -2.32 13.92 -28.92
N THR A 199 -2.09 13.32 -27.74
CA THR A 199 -0.75 13.03 -27.20
C THR A 199 -0.45 11.52 -27.18
N ASN A 200 0.75 11.12 -26.76
CA ASN A 200 1.23 9.74 -26.76
C ASN A 200 1.37 9.17 -25.32
N ILE A 201 1.66 7.88 -25.23
CA ILE A 201 1.81 7.16 -23.95
C ILE A 201 2.97 7.71 -23.12
N GLU A 202 4.08 8.13 -23.73
CA GLU A 202 5.23 8.68 -23.04
C GLU A 202 4.89 9.99 -22.30
N ASP A 203 4.14 10.88 -22.95
CA ASP A 203 3.67 12.15 -22.36
C ASP A 203 2.65 11.91 -21.23
N TYR A 204 1.77 10.92 -21.39
CA TYR A 204 0.87 10.48 -20.31
C TYR A 204 1.67 9.93 -19.12
N ILE A 205 2.66 9.06 -19.36
CA ILE A 205 3.54 8.56 -18.30
C ILE A 205 4.24 9.73 -17.60
N LYS A 206 4.81 10.69 -18.33
CA LYS A 206 5.44 11.88 -17.73
C LYS A 206 4.45 12.66 -16.85
N THR A 207 3.21 12.78 -17.29
CA THR A 207 2.14 13.41 -16.48
C THR A 207 1.82 12.60 -15.22
N GLY A 208 1.83 11.28 -15.28
CA GLY A 208 1.70 10.42 -14.11
C GLY A 208 2.87 10.55 -13.13
N ILE A 209 4.10 10.71 -13.65
CA ILE A 209 5.30 10.98 -12.83
C ILE A 209 5.21 12.35 -12.16
N ARG A 210 4.67 13.37 -12.85
CA ARG A 210 4.34 14.68 -12.25
C ARG A 210 3.38 14.52 -11.08
N ILE A 211 2.29 13.77 -11.25
CA ILE A 211 1.31 13.50 -10.18
C ILE A 211 1.97 12.78 -9.00
N GLN A 212 2.72 11.70 -9.26
CA GLN A 212 3.41 10.96 -8.19
C GLN A 212 4.41 11.84 -7.44
N THR A 213 5.16 12.68 -8.15
CA THR A 213 6.14 13.60 -7.54
C THR A 213 5.45 14.66 -6.68
N LEU A 214 4.29 15.17 -7.11
CA LEU A 214 3.50 16.09 -6.30
C LEU A 214 2.95 15.41 -5.03
N ARG A 215 2.50 14.15 -5.11
CA ARG A 215 2.09 13.36 -3.93
C ARG A 215 3.25 13.20 -2.94
N GLN A 216 4.44 12.87 -3.45
CA GLN A 216 5.66 12.75 -2.66
C GLN A 216 6.03 14.08 -1.98
N ALA A 217 5.99 15.19 -2.72
CA ALA A 217 6.24 16.52 -2.19
C ALA A 217 5.26 16.90 -1.08
N PHE A 218 3.97 16.60 -1.24
CA PHE A 218 2.97 16.82 -0.20
C PHE A 218 3.33 16.07 1.09
N THR A 219 3.62 14.76 1.00
CA THR A 219 3.99 13.95 2.17
C THR A 219 5.19 14.52 2.92
N ILE A 220 6.21 14.98 2.17
CA ILE A 220 7.41 15.58 2.74
C ILE A 220 7.11 16.92 3.41
N ARG A 221 6.31 17.77 2.77
CA ARG A 221 5.88 19.08 3.33
C ARG A 221 5.18 18.90 4.67
N GLU A 222 4.35 17.86 4.81
CA GLU A 222 3.68 17.51 6.07
C GLU A 222 4.62 16.90 7.13
N GLY A 223 5.93 16.88 6.88
CA GLY A 223 6.94 16.43 7.83
C GLY A 223 7.11 14.91 7.92
N ILE A 224 6.53 14.16 6.98
CA ILE A 224 6.65 12.69 6.94
C ILE A 224 7.91 12.33 6.16
N ASN A 225 8.92 11.79 6.86
CA ASN A 225 10.11 11.26 6.23
C ASN A 225 9.86 9.82 5.76
N ILE A 226 9.27 9.67 4.57
CA ILE A 226 8.91 8.35 4.04
C ILE A 226 10.12 7.45 3.76
N ALA A 227 11.28 8.03 3.46
CA ALA A 227 12.52 7.26 3.22
C ALA A 227 13.02 6.49 4.46
N GLN A 228 12.60 6.93 5.66
CA GLN A 228 12.91 6.28 6.94
C GLN A 228 11.84 5.26 7.37
N ASN A 229 10.77 5.09 6.60
CA ASN A 229 9.73 4.13 6.96
C ASN A 229 10.24 2.69 6.85
N GLU A 230 9.82 1.86 7.80
CA GLU A 230 10.17 0.45 7.86
C GLU A 230 8.91 -0.41 7.96
N LEU A 231 8.88 -1.48 7.18
CA LEU A 231 7.84 -2.50 7.31
C LEU A 231 8.11 -3.38 8.53
N PRO A 232 7.06 -3.91 9.19
CA PRO A 232 7.21 -4.91 10.22
C PRO A 232 7.98 -6.13 9.70
N ASP A 233 8.96 -6.61 10.47
CA ASP A 233 9.84 -7.75 10.13
C ASP A 233 9.08 -8.97 9.60
N ARG A 234 7.94 -9.30 10.21
CA ARG A 234 7.06 -10.40 9.80
C ARG A 234 6.63 -10.32 8.34
N ILE A 235 6.36 -9.11 7.83
CA ILE A 235 5.92 -8.86 6.45
C ILE A 235 7.04 -9.10 5.45
N ILE A 236 8.27 -8.78 5.82
CA ILE A 236 9.45 -8.94 4.96
C ILE A 236 10.16 -10.28 5.17
N GLY A 237 9.60 -11.16 6.00
CA GLY A 237 10.09 -12.51 6.24
C GLY A 237 11.24 -12.59 7.23
N LEU A 238 11.26 -11.74 8.25
CA LEU A 238 12.23 -11.78 9.35
C LEU A 238 11.51 -12.17 10.66
N PRO A 239 11.85 -13.31 11.30
CA PRO A 239 12.69 -14.38 10.78
C PRO A 239 12.05 -15.12 9.58
N PRO A 240 12.85 -15.79 8.73
CA PRO A 240 12.31 -16.47 7.56
C PRO A 240 11.37 -17.61 7.91
N ALA A 241 10.30 -17.78 7.12
CA ALA A 241 9.36 -18.87 7.31
C ALA A 241 10.04 -20.24 7.16
N GLU A 242 9.77 -21.16 8.07
CA GLU A 242 10.38 -22.50 8.08
C GLU A 242 9.71 -23.49 7.12
N LYS A 243 8.48 -23.19 6.67
CA LYS A 243 7.62 -24.07 5.86
C LYS A 243 6.78 -23.27 4.86
N GLY A 244 6.19 -23.99 3.90
CA GLY A 244 5.32 -23.44 2.86
C GLY A 244 6.07 -23.00 1.58
N PRO A 245 5.34 -22.53 0.56
CA PRO A 245 5.93 -22.17 -0.74
C PRO A 245 6.95 -21.03 -0.69
N LEU A 246 6.87 -20.18 0.34
CA LEU A 246 7.76 -19.03 0.56
C LEU A 246 8.79 -19.31 1.66
N LYS A 247 9.11 -20.58 1.93
CA LYS A 247 10.14 -20.97 2.90
C LYS A 247 11.44 -20.22 2.61
N SER A 248 12.06 -19.69 3.68
CA SER A 248 13.34 -18.97 3.63
C SER A 248 13.36 -17.71 2.76
N LYS A 249 12.19 -17.21 2.31
CA LYS A 249 12.09 -15.98 1.53
C LYS A 249 12.06 -14.74 2.41
N THR A 250 12.94 -13.81 2.11
CA THR A 250 12.96 -12.43 2.61
C THR A 250 12.87 -11.46 1.44
N VAL A 251 12.47 -10.22 1.71
CA VAL A 251 12.34 -9.18 0.69
C VAL A 251 13.28 -8.04 1.03
N GLU A 252 14.09 -7.63 0.04
CA GLU A 252 14.85 -6.40 0.13
C GLU A 252 14.19 -5.29 -0.70
N TYR A 253 13.74 -4.24 -0.01
CA TYR A 253 12.90 -3.19 -0.60
C TYR A 253 13.51 -1.79 -0.49
N LYS A 254 14.51 -1.59 0.37
CA LYS A 254 15.17 -0.29 0.58
C LYS A 254 16.09 0.05 -0.59
N GLU A 255 16.86 -0.90 -1.07
CA GLU A 255 17.69 -0.72 -2.28
C GLU A 255 16.83 -0.55 -3.55
N PHE A 256 15.67 -1.22 -3.60
CA PHE A 256 14.68 -0.98 -4.65
C PHE A 256 14.23 0.49 -4.65
N TYR A 257 13.91 1.03 -3.47
CA TYR A 257 13.52 2.43 -3.30
C TYR A 257 14.61 3.42 -3.68
N LYS A 258 15.86 3.16 -3.31
CA LYS A 258 16.98 4.04 -3.70
C LYS A 258 17.14 4.11 -5.21
N GLU A 259 17.13 2.97 -5.89
CA GLU A 259 17.18 2.92 -7.36
C GLU A 259 15.94 3.57 -7.99
N PHE A 260 14.76 3.43 -7.37
CA PHE A 260 13.54 4.09 -7.82
C PHE A 260 13.65 5.61 -7.71
N CYS A 261 14.11 6.13 -6.57
CA CYS A 261 14.36 7.56 -6.37
C CYS A 261 15.34 8.13 -7.40
N ASN A 262 16.47 7.44 -7.60
CA ASN A 262 17.47 7.84 -8.60
C ASN A 262 16.86 7.97 -10.01
N ARG A 263 15.91 7.08 -10.36
CA ARG A 263 15.22 7.11 -11.66
C ARG A 263 14.11 8.14 -11.73
N MET A 264 13.45 8.44 -10.62
CA MET A 264 12.44 9.48 -10.52
C MET A 264 13.04 10.89 -10.45
N GLY A 265 14.35 11.02 -10.22
CA GLY A 265 14.98 12.30 -9.95
C GLY A 265 14.71 12.80 -8.53
N TRP A 266 14.69 11.89 -7.57
CA TRP A 266 14.51 12.18 -6.14
C TRP A 266 15.77 11.80 -5.37
N ASN A 267 15.99 12.45 -4.23
CA ASN A 267 17.07 12.10 -3.31
C ASN A 267 16.72 10.77 -2.59
N PRO A 268 17.56 9.73 -2.69
CA PRO A 268 17.25 8.41 -2.13
C PRO A 268 17.25 8.34 -0.59
N GLU A 269 17.89 9.29 0.09
CA GLU A 269 18.05 9.26 1.56
C GLU A 269 16.89 9.94 2.30
N ASN A 270 16.21 10.89 1.65
CA ASN A 270 15.12 11.65 2.26
C ASN A 270 13.86 11.75 1.39
N GLY A 271 13.90 11.23 0.16
CA GLY A 271 12.77 11.22 -0.77
C GLY A 271 12.47 12.57 -1.45
N TYR A 272 13.25 13.63 -1.22
CA TYR A 272 12.99 14.95 -1.80
C TYR A 272 13.16 14.93 -3.32
N PRO A 273 12.16 15.35 -4.10
CA PRO A 273 12.34 15.58 -5.54
C PRO A 273 13.40 16.65 -5.78
N LEU A 274 14.35 16.40 -6.68
CA LEU A 274 15.40 17.36 -7.01
C LEU A 274 14.78 18.63 -7.64
N LYS A 275 15.37 19.81 -7.38
CA LYS A 275 14.88 21.09 -7.95
C LYS A 275 14.76 21.03 -9.48
N GLU A 276 15.72 20.42 -10.17
CA GLU A 276 15.66 20.28 -11.63
C GLU A 276 14.56 19.32 -12.09
N THR A 277 14.27 18.27 -11.32
CA THR A 277 13.14 17.37 -11.58
C THR A 277 11.80 18.09 -11.39
N LEU A 278 11.67 18.93 -10.36
CA LEU A 278 10.47 19.74 -10.17
C LEU A 278 10.24 20.69 -11.35
N LYS A 279 11.29 21.33 -11.87
CA LYS A 279 11.19 22.18 -13.07
C LYS A 279 10.78 21.38 -14.31
N ASP A 280 11.43 20.24 -14.59
CA ASP A 280 11.11 19.39 -15.76
C ASP A 280 9.67 18.84 -15.73
N LEU A 281 9.09 18.72 -14.53
CA LEU A 281 7.72 18.27 -14.31
C LEU A 281 6.73 19.44 -14.16
N ASP A 282 7.10 20.69 -14.45
CA ASP A 282 6.22 21.87 -14.30
C ASP A 282 5.68 22.05 -12.85
N LEU A 283 6.49 21.67 -11.86
CA LEU A 283 6.19 21.76 -10.42
C LEU A 283 7.07 22.81 -9.71
N GLU A 284 7.52 23.85 -10.40
CA GLU A 284 8.38 24.90 -9.83
C GLU A 284 7.79 25.56 -8.59
N PHE A 285 6.46 25.69 -8.54
CA PHE A 285 5.74 26.26 -7.39
C PHE A 285 5.97 25.48 -6.09
N VAL A 286 6.28 24.18 -6.17
CA VAL A 286 6.55 23.30 -5.03
C VAL A 286 7.89 23.63 -4.37
N ILE A 287 8.84 24.22 -5.11
CA ILE A 287 10.20 24.49 -4.61
C ILE A 287 10.14 25.36 -3.36
N LYS A 288 9.26 26.37 -3.34
CA LYS A 288 9.10 27.31 -2.22
C LYS A 288 8.67 26.62 -0.91
N ASP A 289 7.91 25.54 -1.01
CA ASP A 289 7.39 24.81 0.15
C ASP A 289 8.37 23.75 0.66
N LEU A 290 9.31 23.30 -0.18
CA LEU A 290 10.27 22.25 0.15
C LEU A 290 11.71 22.75 0.43
N TYR A 291 12.09 23.92 -0.10
CA TYR A 291 13.46 24.45 -0.07
C TYR A 291 13.50 25.93 0.28
#